data_AF-A0A957SR11-F1
#
_entry.id   AF-A0A957SR11-F1
#
_cell.length_a   1.000
_cell.length_b   1.000
_cell.length_c   1.000
_cell.angle_alpha   90.00
_cell.angle_beta   90.00
_cell.angle_gamma   90.00
#
_symmetry.space_group_name_H-M   'P 1'
#
loop_
_entity.id
_entity.type
_entity.pdbx_description
1 polymer ?
#
loop_
_entity_poly.entity_id
_entity_poly.type
_entity_poly.pdbx_seq_one_letter_code
_entity_poly.pdbx_strand_id
1 'polypeptide(L)'
;MTKLVIVESPTKAKTIRGFLPKEYQVKASMGHVRDLPASASEVPAKIKGEPWARLGVNVENDFEPHYVISRGKKKTVDELKKLLKDADELILATDEDREGESIGWHLSEVLNPKVPVRRMVFHEITREAIQEALNNTRNLDENLIRAQETRRILDRLVGYTVSPLLWKKIAPKLSAGRVQSVAVRLLVLRERERRAFKSGAYWDLKAFLNKRPDQPDHRFEAQLVSVGGVRVASGRDFDENTGKVAEGKEVLLLNQTEAEKLRDRLLNGDWRVAGIESREATRAPYPPFTTSTLQQEA
;
A
#
# COMPACT_ATOMS: atom_id res chain seq x y z
N MET A 1 41.88 -6.92 9.49
CA MET A 1 40.94 -7.69 8.68
C MET A 1 39.97 -6.73 8.02
N THR A 2 39.85 -6.74 6.71
CA THR A 2 38.95 -5.88 5.93
C THR A 2 37.59 -6.56 5.76
N LYS A 3 36.51 -5.84 6.04
CA LYS A 3 35.14 -6.38 5.96
C LYS A 3 34.33 -5.62 4.92
N LEU A 4 33.73 -6.32 3.96
CA LEU A 4 32.85 -5.71 2.97
C LEU A 4 31.41 -5.78 3.45
N VAL A 5 30.76 -4.62 3.64
CA VAL A 5 29.35 -4.51 4.01
C VAL A 5 28.55 -4.06 2.79
N ILE A 6 27.52 -4.81 2.41
CA ILE A 6 26.65 -4.47 1.27
C ILE A 6 25.25 -4.14 1.76
N VAL A 7 24.75 -2.97 1.37
CA VAL A 7 23.38 -2.47 1.66
C VAL A 7 22.66 -2.15 0.33
N GLU A 8 21.35 -1.88 0.33
CA GLU A 8 20.63 -1.61 -0.94
C GLU A 8 20.91 -0.23 -1.52
N SER A 9 21.01 0.80 -0.67
CA SER A 9 20.98 2.20 -1.13
C SER A 9 22.23 3.00 -0.74
N PRO A 10 22.65 3.98 -1.55
CA PRO A 10 23.78 4.86 -1.24
C PRO A 10 23.61 5.64 0.07
N THR A 11 22.37 6.08 0.36
CA THR A 11 22.07 6.84 1.57
C THR A 11 22.26 5.99 2.82
N LYS A 12 21.79 4.72 2.82
CA LYS A 12 22.08 3.77 3.89
C LYS A 12 23.56 3.52 4.01
N ALA A 13 24.27 3.33 2.88
CA ALA A 13 25.70 3.07 2.88
C ALA A 13 26.48 4.22 3.56
N LYS A 14 26.14 5.47 3.23
CA LYS A 14 26.75 6.66 3.83
C LYS A 14 26.48 6.75 5.33
N THR A 15 25.25 6.46 5.75
CA THR A 15 24.83 6.55 7.16
C THR A 15 25.51 5.47 7.99
N ILE A 16 25.41 4.21 7.58
CA ILE A 16 26.03 3.06 8.27
C ILE A 16 27.55 3.21 8.31
N ARG A 17 28.19 3.73 7.24
CA ARG A 17 29.64 3.98 7.23
C ARG A 17 30.10 4.87 8.38
N GLY A 18 29.28 5.83 8.82
CA GLY A 18 29.58 6.73 9.93
C GLY A 18 29.51 6.07 11.32
N PHE A 19 28.89 4.90 11.43
CA PHE A 19 28.81 4.13 12.68
C PHE A 19 29.87 3.03 12.77
N LEU A 20 30.43 2.61 11.63
CA LEU A 20 31.38 1.51 11.57
C LEU A 20 32.86 1.95 11.64
N PRO A 21 33.75 1.15 12.26
CA PRO A 21 35.20 1.36 12.25
C PRO A 21 35.83 1.46 10.86
N LYS A 22 37.09 1.88 10.79
CA LYS A 22 37.77 2.12 9.50
C LYS A 22 37.93 0.85 8.66
N GLU A 23 38.03 -0.33 9.29
CA GLU A 23 38.18 -1.61 8.59
C GLU A 23 36.94 -2.10 7.84
N TYR A 24 35.77 -1.49 8.05
CA TYR A 24 34.54 -1.81 7.32
C TYR A 24 34.41 -0.95 6.06
N GLN A 25 34.36 -1.60 4.91
CA GLN A 25 34.08 -0.97 3.64
C GLN A 25 32.60 -1.16 3.29
N VAL A 26 31.83 -0.08 3.31
CA VAL A 26 30.38 -0.12 3.04
C VAL A 26 30.08 0.26 1.59
N LYS A 27 29.33 -0.57 0.87
CA LYS A 27 28.95 -0.38 -0.53
C LYS A 27 27.46 -0.65 -0.75
N ALA A 28 26.89 0.00 -1.77
CA ALA A 28 25.49 -0.17 -2.13
C ALA A 28 25.34 -1.09 -3.35
N SER A 29 24.41 -2.06 -3.30
CA SER A 29 24.03 -2.91 -4.44
C SER A 29 23.14 -2.16 -5.45
N MET A 30 22.57 -1.02 -5.04
CA MET A 30 21.57 -0.26 -5.77
C MET A 30 20.25 -1.06 -5.93
N GLY A 31 19.86 -1.83 -4.91
CA GLY A 31 18.70 -2.73 -4.92
C GLY A 31 19.01 -4.11 -5.51
N HIS A 32 18.05 -4.70 -6.23
CA HIS A 32 18.19 -5.99 -6.90
C HIS A 32 19.32 -5.97 -7.96
N VAL A 33 20.19 -6.98 -7.91
CA VAL A 33 21.31 -7.16 -8.86
C VAL A 33 21.03 -8.18 -9.95
N ARG A 34 20.08 -9.09 -9.70
CA ARG A 34 19.56 -10.05 -10.67
C ARG A 34 18.04 -9.95 -10.76
N ASP A 35 17.50 -10.36 -11.89
CA ASP A 35 16.08 -10.62 -12.08
C ASP A 35 15.90 -11.68 -13.18
N LEU A 36 14.67 -12.18 -13.34
CA LEU A 36 14.28 -12.97 -14.50
C LEU A 36 14.36 -12.12 -15.79
N PRO A 37 14.79 -12.67 -16.94
CA PRO A 37 14.96 -11.94 -18.19
C PRO A 37 13.73 -11.08 -18.53
N ALA A 38 13.92 -9.78 -18.73
CA ALA A 38 12.85 -8.85 -19.06
C ALA A 38 12.55 -8.82 -20.57
N SER A 39 13.51 -9.24 -21.39
CA SER A 39 13.42 -9.22 -22.84
C SER A 39 14.13 -10.42 -23.46
N ALA A 40 13.82 -10.73 -24.72
CA ALA A 40 14.48 -11.82 -25.45
C ALA A 40 16.00 -11.62 -25.58
N SER A 41 16.49 -10.39 -25.56
CA SER A 41 17.92 -10.08 -25.59
C SER A 41 18.66 -10.39 -24.28
N GLU A 42 17.95 -10.51 -23.17
CA GLU A 42 18.53 -10.84 -21.86
C GLU A 42 18.60 -12.35 -21.62
N VAL A 43 17.96 -13.16 -22.47
CA VAL A 43 17.97 -14.61 -22.36
C VAL A 43 19.38 -15.15 -22.65
N PRO A 44 20.01 -15.89 -21.71
CA PRO A 44 21.33 -16.47 -21.92
C PRO A 44 21.36 -17.48 -23.06
N ALA A 45 22.49 -17.55 -23.78
CA ALA A 45 22.69 -18.48 -24.90
C ALA A 45 22.39 -19.94 -24.52
N LYS A 46 22.73 -20.34 -23.29
CA LYS A 46 22.53 -21.71 -22.77
C LYS A 46 21.07 -22.16 -22.80
N ILE A 47 20.13 -21.24 -22.56
CA ILE A 47 18.70 -21.56 -22.49
C ILE A 47 17.91 -21.02 -23.68
N LYS A 48 18.55 -20.28 -24.61
CA LYS A 48 17.85 -19.54 -25.67
C LYS A 48 17.02 -20.43 -26.62
N GLY A 49 17.36 -21.71 -26.74
CA GLY A 49 16.62 -22.69 -27.53
C GLY A 49 15.39 -23.26 -26.83
N GLU A 50 15.24 -23.05 -25.52
CA GLU A 50 14.16 -23.63 -24.73
C GLU A 50 12.85 -22.84 -24.91
N PRO A 51 11.69 -23.52 -24.97
CA PRO A 51 10.40 -22.85 -25.16
C PRO A 51 10.03 -21.91 -23.99
N TRP A 52 10.51 -22.22 -22.78
CA TRP A 52 10.30 -21.43 -21.57
C TRP A 52 11.35 -20.33 -21.36
N ALA A 53 12.37 -20.23 -22.22
CA ALA A 53 13.50 -19.32 -22.00
C ALA A 53 13.11 -17.84 -21.85
N ARG A 54 12.09 -17.42 -22.62
CA ARG A 54 11.56 -16.06 -22.55
C ARG A 54 10.77 -15.80 -21.27
N LEU A 55 10.10 -16.84 -20.74
CA LEU A 55 9.44 -16.80 -19.44
C LEU A 55 10.48 -16.70 -18.32
N GLY A 56 11.64 -17.35 -18.51
CA GLY A 56 12.74 -17.40 -17.54
C GLY A 56 12.49 -18.34 -16.37
N VAL A 57 11.43 -19.15 -16.44
CA VAL A 57 11.02 -20.11 -15.42
C VAL A 57 10.72 -21.43 -16.11
N ASN A 58 11.39 -22.51 -15.71
CA ASN A 58 11.13 -23.84 -16.24
C ASN A 58 9.99 -24.51 -15.44
N VAL A 59 8.76 -24.39 -15.94
CA VAL A 59 7.55 -24.94 -15.29
C VAL A 59 7.50 -26.47 -15.30
N GLU A 60 8.32 -27.12 -16.12
CA GLU A 60 8.40 -28.59 -16.22
C GLU A 60 9.47 -29.17 -15.28
N ASN A 61 10.32 -28.33 -14.68
CA ASN A 61 11.38 -28.71 -13.76
C ASN A 61 11.28 -27.90 -12.46
N ASP A 62 10.29 -28.21 -11.64
CA ASP A 62 10.08 -27.61 -10.31
C ASP A 62 10.12 -26.06 -10.27
N PHE A 63 9.66 -25.42 -11.34
CA PHE A 63 9.66 -23.96 -11.50
C PHE A 63 11.05 -23.32 -11.41
N GLU A 64 12.11 -24.03 -11.82
CA GLU A 64 13.48 -23.53 -11.77
C GLU A 64 13.62 -22.14 -12.46
N PRO A 65 13.99 -21.08 -11.72
CA PRO A 65 14.14 -19.75 -12.28
C PRO A 65 15.54 -19.54 -12.85
N HIS A 66 15.61 -18.96 -14.04
CA HIS A 66 16.88 -18.53 -14.63
C HIS A 66 17.06 -17.03 -14.46
N TYR A 67 17.76 -16.66 -13.39
CA TYR A 67 18.11 -15.28 -13.10
C TYR A 67 19.28 -14.79 -13.95
N VAL A 68 19.19 -13.53 -14.39
CA VAL A 68 20.25 -12.82 -15.13
C VAL A 68 20.61 -11.54 -14.39
N ILE A 69 21.86 -11.08 -14.54
CA ILE A 69 22.27 -9.78 -14.00
C ILE A 69 21.47 -8.70 -14.72
N SER A 70 20.75 -7.88 -13.96
CA SER A 70 19.88 -6.85 -14.51
C SER A 70 20.68 -5.83 -15.33
N ARG A 71 20.06 -5.28 -16.38
CA ARG A 71 20.69 -4.27 -17.23
C ARG A 71 21.17 -3.09 -16.40
N GLY A 72 22.43 -2.69 -16.59
CA GLY A 72 23.06 -1.60 -15.85
C GLY A 72 23.67 -1.98 -14.50
N LYS A 73 23.43 -3.18 -13.97
CA LYS A 73 24.02 -3.66 -12.70
C LYS A 73 25.38 -4.33 -12.84
N LYS A 74 25.80 -4.63 -14.07
CA LYS A 74 27.08 -5.31 -14.34
C LYS A 74 28.28 -4.59 -13.72
N LYS A 75 28.38 -3.26 -13.89
CA LYS A 75 29.46 -2.46 -13.30
C LYS A 75 29.48 -2.55 -11.77
N THR A 76 28.32 -2.46 -11.13
CA THR A 76 28.18 -2.59 -9.67
C THR A 76 28.61 -3.97 -9.20
N VAL A 77 28.16 -5.04 -9.88
CA VAL A 77 28.57 -6.41 -9.57
C VAL A 77 30.07 -6.60 -9.73
N ASP A 78 30.65 -6.09 -10.82
CA ASP A 78 32.09 -6.19 -11.09
C ASP A 78 32.92 -5.45 -10.02
N GLU A 79 32.45 -4.28 -9.57
CA GLU A 79 33.06 -3.54 -8.46
C GLU A 79 32.98 -4.33 -7.14
N LEU A 80 31.80 -4.84 -6.80
CA LEU A 80 31.60 -5.64 -5.58
C LEU A 80 32.47 -6.91 -5.59
N LYS A 81 32.58 -7.60 -6.73
CA LYS A 81 33.49 -8.75 -6.90
C LYS A 81 34.94 -8.38 -6.70
N LYS A 82 35.36 -7.19 -7.18
CA LYS A 82 36.72 -6.71 -6.98
C LYS A 82 37.00 -6.49 -5.50
N LEU A 83 36.12 -5.77 -4.80
CA LEU A 83 36.28 -5.47 -3.37
C LEU A 83 36.23 -6.74 -2.51
N LEU A 84 35.40 -7.71 -2.87
CA LEU A 84 35.30 -8.98 -2.15
C LEU A 84 36.59 -9.81 -2.20
N LYS A 85 37.42 -9.67 -3.25
CA LYS A 85 38.71 -10.36 -3.31
C LYS A 85 39.70 -9.89 -2.24
N ASP A 86 39.57 -8.64 -1.83
CA ASP A 86 40.46 -7.98 -0.85
C ASP A 86 39.84 -7.96 0.57
N ALA A 87 38.66 -8.58 0.76
CA ALA A 87 37.95 -8.62 2.02
C ALA A 87 38.10 -10.01 2.69
N ASP A 88 38.27 -10.01 4.00
CA ASP A 88 38.33 -11.24 4.81
C ASP A 88 36.94 -11.78 5.16
N GLU A 89 35.90 -10.94 5.05
CA GLU A 89 34.52 -11.28 5.41
C GLU A 89 33.51 -10.43 4.62
N LEU A 90 32.37 -11.04 4.26
CA LEU A 90 31.24 -10.38 3.63
C LEU A 90 30.08 -10.25 4.63
N ILE A 91 29.54 -9.03 4.77
CA ILE A 91 28.36 -8.73 5.58
C ILE A 91 27.23 -8.25 4.67
N LEU A 92 26.12 -8.99 4.65
CA LEU A 92 24.90 -8.62 3.95
C LEU A 92 23.99 -7.84 4.91
N ALA A 93 23.81 -6.55 4.64
CA ALA A 93 23.13 -5.59 5.49
C ALA A 93 21.88 -5.01 4.81
N THR A 94 21.09 -5.88 4.19
CA THR A 94 19.81 -5.54 3.55
C THR A 94 18.67 -5.45 4.57
N ASP A 95 17.54 -4.88 4.18
CA ASP A 95 16.35 -4.72 5.01
C ASP A 95 15.85 -6.04 5.57
N GLU A 96 15.25 -5.99 6.75
CA GLU A 96 14.68 -7.14 7.45
C GLU A 96 13.29 -7.48 6.93
N ASP A 97 13.19 -7.71 5.62
CA ASP A 97 12.00 -8.24 4.97
C ASP A 97 12.39 -9.27 3.91
N ARG A 98 11.37 -9.89 3.29
CA ARG A 98 11.60 -10.90 2.24
C ARG A 98 12.29 -10.34 0.99
N GLU A 99 12.14 -9.05 0.68
CA GLU A 99 12.81 -8.43 -0.48
C GLU A 99 14.29 -8.23 -0.18
N GLY A 100 14.62 -7.69 1.01
CA GLY A 100 15.98 -7.57 1.49
C GLY A 100 16.68 -8.91 1.61
N GLU A 101 15.99 -9.96 2.07
CA GLU A 101 16.53 -11.32 2.15
C GLU A 101 16.85 -11.88 0.76
N SER A 102 15.95 -11.70 -0.21
CA SER A 102 16.16 -12.09 -1.61
C SER A 102 17.33 -11.34 -2.26
N ILE A 103 17.48 -10.03 -2.00
CA ILE A 103 18.64 -9.25 -2.47
C ILE A 103 19.94 -9.82 -1.88
N GLY A 104 19.95 -10.12 -0.58
CA GLY A 104 21.09 -10.73 0.10
C GLY A 104 21.48 -12.08 -0.52
N TRP A 105 20.50 -12.95 -0.76
CA TRP A 105 20.70 -14.22 -1.45
C TRP A 105 21.24 -14.03 -2.88
N HIS A 106 20.63 -13.15 -3.68
CA HIS A 106 21.11 -12.86 -5.03
C HIS A 106 22.54 -12.31 -5.06
N LEU A 107 22.92 -11.49 -4.08
CA LEU A 107 24.30 -11.03 -3.93
C LEU A 107 25.25 -12.19 -3.62
N SER A 108 24.91 -13.05 -2.66
CA SER A 108 25.70 -14.23 -2.31
C SER A 108 25.96 -15.11 -3.54
N GLU A 109 24.91 -15.43 -4.28
CA GLU A 109 24.97 -16.25 -5.50
C GLU A 109 25.82 -15.63 -6.62
N VAL A 110 25.68 -14.32 -6.86
CA VAL A 110 26.41 -13.63 -7.94
C VAL A 110 27.87 -13.44 -7.59
N LEU A 111 28.16 -13.10 -6.33
CA LEU A 111 29.50 -12.81 -5.85
C LEU A 111 30.29 -14.10 -5.60
N ASN A 112 29.60 -15.20 -5.27
CA ASN A 112 30.17 -16.51 -4.95
C ASN A 112 31.34 -16.41 -3.95
N PRO A 113 31.08 -15.90 -2.73
CA PRO A 113 32.12 -15.59 -1.76
C PRO A 113 32.88 -16.86 -1.33
N LYS A 114 34.20 -16.74 -1.24
CA LYS A 114 35.09 -17.77 -0.65
C LYS A 114 35.47 -17.46 0.81
N VAL A 115 34.88 -16.39 1.34
CA VAL A 115 35.08 -15.88 2.70
C VAL A 115 33.79 -16.03 3.49
N PRO A 116 33.84 -16.01 4.83
CA PRO A 116 32.64 -16.07 5.65
C PRO A 116 31.62 -14.99 5.26
N VAL A 117 30.36 -15.38 5.22
CA VAL A 117 29.23 -14.49 4.94
C VAL A 117 28.37 -14.39 6.19
N ARG A 118 28.06 -13.17 6.62
CA ARG A 118 27.16 -12.90 7.75
C ARG A 118 25.99 -12.02 7.34
N ARG A 119 24.79 -12.34 7.83
CA ARG A 119 23.58 -11.54 7.60
C ARG A 119 23.33 -10.63 8.80
N MET A 120 23.39 -9.31 8.58
CA MET A 120 23.17 -8.27 9.59
C MET A 120 21.78 -7.64 9.38
N VAL A 121 20.88 -7.79 10.34
CA VAL A 121 19.51 -7.25 10.31
C VAL A 121 19.31 -6.15 11.34
N PHE A 122 18.50 -5.14 11.02
CA PHE A 122 18.17 -4.02 11.90
C PHE A 122 16.87 -3.37 11.40
N HIS A 123 16.06 -2.86 12.34
CA HIS A 123 14.80 -2.17 12.04
C HIS A 123 14.90 -0.64 12.16
N GLU A 124 16.02 -0.14 12.69
CA GLU A 124 16.35 1.28 12.75
C GLU A 124 17.84 1.51 12.50
N ILE A 125 18.20 2.73 12.07
CA ILE A 125 19.57 3.10 11.70
C ILE A 125 20.13 4.05 12.76
N THR A 126 20.45 3.49 13.93
CA THR A 126 21.13 4.17 15.05
C THR A 126 22.51 3.56 15.27
N ARG A 127 23.41 4.25 15.99
CA ARG A 127 24.76 3.72 16.26
C ARG A 127 24.67 2.43 17.10
N GLU A 128 23.77 2.43 18.08
CA GLU A 128 23.51 1.36 19.02
C GLU A 128 22.94 0.14 18.28
N ALA A 129 21.88 0.31 17.49
CA ALA A 129 21.26 -0.79 16.74
C ALA A 129 22.21 -1.43 15.73
N ILE A 130 23.02 -0.63 15.02
CA ILE A 130 24.00 -1.18 14.06
C ILE A 130 25.11 -1.95 14.77
N GLN A 131 25.59 -1.46 15.92
CA GLN A 131 26.62 -2.16 16.69
C GLN A 131 26.10 -3.46 17.29
N GLU A 132 24.86 -3.48 17.75
CA GLU A 132 24.17 -4.69 18.21
C GLU A 132 24.00 -5.70 17.06
N ALA A 133 23.52 -5.26 15.90
CA ALA A 133 23.31 -6.10 14.72
C ALA A 133 24.61 -6.75 14.20
N LEU A 134 25.75 -6.05 14.32
CA LEU A 134 27.07 -6.60 13.96
C LEU A 134 27.52 -7.75 14.87
N ASN A 135 27.13 -7.69 16.14
CA ASN A 135 27.47 -8.69 17.15
C ASN A 135 26.50 -9.88 17.09
N ASN A 136 25.25 -9.64 16.70
CA ASN A 136 24.17 -10.62 16.66
C ASN A 136 23.73 -10.94 15.22
N THR A 137 24.68 -11.31 14.35
CA THR A 137 24.37 -11.70 12.98
C THR A 137 23.69 -13.05 12.91
N ARG A 138 22.85 -13.26 11.88
CA ARG A 138 22.21 -14.54 11.58
C ARG A 138 22.68 -15.10 10.23
N ASN A 139 22.12 -16.25 9.85
CA ASN A 139 22.22 -16.77 8.49
C ASN A 139 21.08 -16.20 7.63
N LEU A 140 21.21 -16.35 6.31
CA LEU A 140 20.11 -16.07 5.39
C LEU A 140 18.92 -17.00 5.68
N ASP A 141 17.71 -16.45 5.64
CA ASP A 141 16.48 -17.18 5.86
C ASP A 141 15.90 -17.69 4.54
N GLU A 142 16.11 -18.99 4.29
CA GLU A 142 15.61 -19.67 3.09
C GLU A 142 14.09 -19.55 2.92
N ASN A 143 13.30 -19.51 4.00
CA ASN A 143 11.85 -19.41 3.87
C ASN A 143 11.42 -18.04 3.33
N LEU A 144 12.08 -16.96 3.79
CA LEU A 144 11.84 -15.62 3.28
C LEU A 144 12.25 -15.49 1.80
N ILE A 145 13.39 -16.08 1.43
CA ILE A 145 13.88 -16.12 0.05
C ILE A 145 12.87 -16.86 -0.83
N ARG A 146 12.46 -18.07 -0.44
CA ARG A 146 11.48 -18.87 -1.19
C ARG A 146 10.12 -18.20 -1.27
N ALA A 147 9.68 -17.50 -0.24
CA ALA A 147 8.45 -16.72 -0.28
C ALA A 147 8.53 -15.57 -1.30
N GLN A 148 9.67 -14.89 -1.40
CA GLN A 148 9.89 -13.83 -2.38
C GLN A 148 9.97 -14.40 -3.80
N GLU A 149 10.73 -15.49 -4.00
CA GLU A 149 10.88 -16.19 -5.27
C GLU A 149 9.53 -16.73 -5.78
N THR A 150 8.75 -17.36 -4.91
CA THR A 150 7.40 -17.85 -5.23
C THR A 150 6.51 -16.72 -5.72
N ARG A 151 6.51 -15.57 -5.03
CA ARG A 151 5.76 -14.38 -5.47
C ARG A 151 6.26 -13.89 -6.83
N ARG A 152 7.58 -13.83 -7.03
CA ARG A 152 8.21 -13.37 -8.27
C ARG A 152 7.84 -14.24 -9.47
N ILE A 153 7.85 -15.56 -9.29
CA ILE A 153 7.45 -16.55 -10.28
C ILE A 153 5.94 -16.46 -10.56
N LEU A 154 5.10 -16.39 -9.52
CA LEU A 154 3.65 -16.26 -9.69
C LEU A 154 3.28 -15.03 -10.53
N ASP A 155 3.85 -13.88 -10.19
CA ASP A 155 3.58 -12.63 -10.93
C ASP A 155 4.13 -12.72 -12.37
N ARG A 156 5.24 -13.43 -12.59
CA ARG A 156 5.77 -13.72 -13.93
C ARG A 156 4.81 -14.59 -14.75
N LEU A 157 4.30 -15.68 -14.18
CA LEU A 157 3.37 -16.60 -14.83
C LEU A 157 2.09 -15.86 -15.23
N VAL A 158 1.46 -15.11 -14.32
CA VAL A 158 0.26 -14.33 -14.63
C VAL A 158 0.54 -13.30 -15.73
N GLY A 159 1.62 -12.52 -15.60
CA GLY A 159 1.94 -11.47 -16.56
C GLY A 159 2.15 -12.02 -17.98
N TYR A 160 2.95 -13.08 -18.12
CA TYR A 160 3.32 -13.62 -19.44
C TYR A 160 2.22 -14.46 -20.08
N THR A 161 1.38 -15.15 -19.29
CA THR A 161 0.30 -15.98 -19.83
C THR A 161 -0.96 -15.17 -20.14
N VAL A 162 -1.28 -14.16 -19.33
CA VAL A 162 -2.54 -13.40 -19.47
C VAL A 162 -2.39 -12.19 -20.38
N SER A 163 -1.24 -11.49 -20.41
CA SER A 163 -1.08 -10.29 -21.26
C SER A 163 -1.33 -10.54 -22.76
N PRO A 164 -0.87 -11.67 -23.38
CA PRO A 164 -1.18 -11.98 -24.78
C PRO A 164 -2.68 -12.07 -25.08
N LEU A 165 -3.49 -12.54 -24.11
CA LEU A 165 -4.93 -12.56 -24.25
C LEU A 165 -5.51 -11.14 -24.27
N LEU A 166 -5.04 -10.26 -23.39
CA LEU A 166 -5.44 -8.85 -23.37
C LEU A 166 -5.12 -8.14 -24.70
N TRP A 167 -3.97 -8.45 -25.31
CA TRP A 167 -3.59 -7.89 -26.61
C TRP A 167 -4.53 -8.32 -27.73
N LYS A 168 -4.92 -9.60 -27.74
CA LYS A 168 -5.83 -10.16 -28.74
C LYS A 168 -7.27 -9.68 -28.58
N LYS A 169 -7.71 -9.39 -27.35
CA LYS A 169 -9.12 -9.13 -27.02
C LYS A 169 -9.46 -7.68 -26.70
N ILE A 170 -8.48 -6.86 -26.29
CA ILE A 170 -8.71 -5.50 -25.82
C ILE A 170 -7.81 -4.53 -26.58
N ALA A 171 -6.51 -4.49 -26.27
CA ALA A 171 -5.57 -3.59 -26.93
C ALA A 171 -4.12 -4.09 -26.80
N PRO A 172 -3.28 -3.90 -27.84
CA PRO A 172 -1.85 -4.19 -27.77
C PRO A 172 -1.17 -3.43 -26.62
N LYS A 173 -0.07 -4.00 -26.11
CA LYS A 173 0.79 -3.42 -25.05
C LYS A 173 0.14 -3.25 -23.67
N LEU A 174 -1.07 -3.78 -23.44
CA LEU A 174 -1.63 -3.89 -22.09
C LEU A 174 -0.87 -4.92 -21.24
N SER A 175 -0.70 -4.65 -19.95
CA SER A 175 -0.09 -5.60 -19.02
C SER A 175 -1.14 -6.24 -18.12
N ALA A 176 -1.07 -7.56 -17.98
CA ALA A 176 -1.81 -8.26 -16.94
C ALA A 176 -1.04 -8.18 -15.63
N GLY A 177 -1.70 -7.73 -14.57
CA GLY A 177 -1.15 -7.68 -13.22
C GLY A 177 -2.14 -8.27 -12.22
N ARG A 178 -1.74 -9.33 -11.51
CA ARG A 178 -2.61 -10.05 -10.56
C ARG A 178 -3.22 -9.12 -9.50
N VAL A 179 -2.39 -8.28 -8.87
CA VAL A 179 -2.84 -7.34 -7.84
C VAL A 179 -3.43 -6.06 -8.45
N GLN A 180 -2.80 -5.53 -9.52
CA GLN A 180 -3.24 -4.30 -10.18
C GLN A 180 -4.65 -4.41 -10.76
N SER A 181 -4.99 -5.54 -11.38
CA SER A 181 -6.31 -5.78 -11.95
C SER A 181 -7.43 -5.77 -10.90
N VAL A 182 -7.15 -6.26 -9.68
CA VAL A 182 -8.10 -6.19 -8.56
C VAL A 182 -8.29 -4.75 -8.09
N ALA A 183 -7.21 -3.98 -7.96
CA ALA A 183 -7.31 -2.56 -7.59
C ALA A 183 -8.14 -1.76 -8.63
N VAL A 184 -7.87 -1.98 -9.92
CA VAL A 184 -8.67 -1.37 -11.01
C VAL A 184 -10.13 -1.84 -10.94
N ARG A 185 -10.38 -3.12 -10.65
CA ARG A 185 -11.74 -3.65 -10.48
C ARG A 185 -12.49 -2.93 -9.37
N LEU A 186 -11.88 -2.67 -8.22
CA LEU A 186 -12.53 -1.94 -7.11
C LEU A 186 -12.96 -0.53 -7.52
N LEU A 187 -12.10 0.19 -8.26
CA LEU A 187 -12.45 1.51 -8.81
C LEU A 187 -13.61 1.43 -9.80
N VAL A 188 -13.59 0.44 -10.70
CA VAL A 188 -14.67 0.22 -11.67
C VAL A 188 -15.99 -0.15 -11.00
N LEU A 189 -15.97 -0.94 -9.93
CA LEU A 189 -17.17 -1.27 -9.16
C LEU A 189 -17.79 -0.02 -8.53
N ARG A 190 -16.97 0.80 -7.86
CA ARG A 190 -17.43 2.08 -7.30
C ARG A 190 -18.00 3.01 -8.37
N GLU A 191 -17.39 3.08 -9.54
CA GLU A 191 -17.92 3.93 -10.62
C GLU A 191 -19.23 3.37 -11.20
N ARG A 192 -19.39 2.04 -11.25
CA ARG A 192 -20.67 1.42 -11.63
C ARG A 192 -21.77 1.73 -10.62
N GLU A 193 -21.47 1.67 -9.32
CA GLU A 193 -22.39 2.10 -8.25
C GLU A 193 -22.84 3.55 -8.46
N ARG A 194 -21.88 4.47 -8.68
CA ARG A 194 -22.17 5.89 -8.94
C ARG A 194 -23.03 6.12 -10.18
N ARG A 195 -22.83 5.34 -11.24
CA ARG A 195 -23.62 5.45 -12.49
C ARG A 195 -25.02 4.86 -12.36
N ALA A 196 -25.19 3.85 -11.50
CA ALA A 196 -26.49 3.25 -11.21
C ALA A 196 -27.33 4.12 -10.25
N PHE A 197 -26.66 4.88 -9.39
CA PHE A 197 -27.27 5.74 -8.37
C PHE A 197 -28.37 6.65 -8.93
N LYS A 198 -29.51 6.67 -8.24
CA LYS A 198 -30.64 7.56 -8.50
C LYS A 198 -30.82 8.52 -7.33
N SER A 199 -30.70 9.82 -7.61
CA SER A 199 -30.87 10.86 -6.58
C SER A 199 -32.33 10.97 -6.17
N GLY A 200 -32.58 10.95 -4.86
CA GLY A 200 -33.83 11.43 -4.26
C GLY A 200 -33.74 12.90 -3.87
N ALA A 201 -34.90 13.54 -3.71
CA ALA A 201 -35.02 14.91 -3.20
C ALA A 201 -35.86 14.89 -1.92
N TYR A 202 -35.41 15.62 -0.90
CA TYR A 202 -36.13 15.83 0.35
C TYR A 202 -35.90 17.26 0.83
N TRP A 203 -36.84 17.76 1.62
CA TRP A 203 -36.74 19.03 2.31
C TRP A 203 -36.80 18.82 3.82
N ASP A 204 -36.08 19.66 4.55
CA ASP A 204 -36.19 19.82 5.98
C ASP A 204 -36.26 21.31 6.32
N LEU A 205 -36.24 21.64 7.62
CA LEU A 205 -36.18 23.02 8.07
C LEU A 205 -35.02 23.18 9.06
N LYS A 206 -34.33 24.30 8.94
CA LYS A 206 -33.36 24.78 9.92
C LYS A 206 -33.89 26.07 10.53
N ALA A 207 -33.73 26.22 11.84
CA ALA A 207 -34.14 27.40 12.58
C ALA A 207 -32.96 27.92 13.40
N PHE A 208 -32.75 29.24 13.39
CA PHE A 208 -31.91 29.90 14.37
C PHE A 208 -32.77 30.29 15.56
N LEU A 209 -32.52 29.66 16.71
CA LEU A 209 -33.29 29.87 17.93
C LEU A 209 -32.47 30.69 18.92
N ASN A 210 -33.13 31.64 19.59
CA ASN A 210 -32.51 32.45 20.63
C ASN A 210 -33.47 32.58 21.83
N LYS A 211 -33.01 32.13 23.01
CA LYS A 211 -33.76 32.27 24.27
C LYS A 211 -33.53 33.63 24.96
N ARG A 212 -32.51 34.39 24.53
CA ARG A 212 -32.07 35.66 25.11
C ARG A 212 -32.17 36.79 24.07
N PRO A 213 -33.33 37.45 23.94
CA PRO A 213 -33.52 38.53 22.97
C PRO A 213 -32.54 39.71 23.18
N ASP A 214 -32.07 39.91 24.41
CA ASP A 214 -31.05 40.89 24.81
C ASP A 214 -29.64 40.54 24.30
N GLN A 215 -29.42 39.30 23.85
CA GLN A 215 -28.14 38.80 23.33
C GLN A 215 -28.36 38.17 21.94
N PRO A 216 -28.43 38.97 20.86
CA PRO A 216 -28.69 38.46 19.51
C PRO A 216 -27.70 37.39 19.03
N ASP A 217 -26.45 37.45 19.52
CA ASP A 217 -25.39 36.50 19.19
C ASP A 217 -25.54 35.16 19.94
N HIS A 218 -26.38 35.09 20.97
CA HIS A 218 -26.67 33.88 21.73
C HIS A 218 -27.70 32.98 21.02
N ARG A 219 -27.52 32.79 19.71
CA ARG A 219 -28.36 31.95 18.85
C ARG A 219 -27.70 30.59 18.59
N PHE A 220 -28.51 29.56 18.38
CA PHE A 220 -28.04 28.26 17.92
C PHE A 220 -28.91 27.74 16.78
N GLU A 221 -28.33 26.92 15.89
CA GLU A 221 -29.06 26.25 14.82
C GLU A 221 -29.74 24.98 15.36
N ALA A 222 -31.01 24.80 15.02
CA ALA A 222 -31.77 23.58 15.26
C ALA A 222 -32.31 23.06 13.93
N GLN A 223 -32.26 21.74 13.74
CA GLN A 223 -32.79 21.05 12.56
C GLN A 223 -34.09 20.32 12.91
N LEU A 224 -35.06 20.38 12.01
CA LEU A 224 -36.35 19.71 12.15
C LEU A 224 -36.16 18.19 12.09
N VAL A 225 -36.52 17.48 13.17
CA VAL A 225 -36.36 16.01 13.25
C VAL A 225 -37.67 15.27 12.98
N SER A 226 -38.81 15.79 13.43
CA SER A 226 -40.11 15.11 13.31
C SER A 226 -41.29 16.09 13.26
N VAL A 227 -42.37 15.71 12.57
CA VAL A 227 -43.65 16.43 12.52
C VAL A 227 -44.77 15.47 12.89
N GLY A 228 -45.60 15.84 13.86
CA GLY A 228 -46.71 14.98 14.31
C GLY A 228 -46.28 13.61 14.82
N GLY A 229 -45.07 13.51 15.41
CA GLY A 229 -44.48 12.25 15.86
C GLY A 229 -43.82 11.42 14.76
N VAL A 230 -43.94 11.79 13.49
CA VAL A 230 -43.30 11.10 12.35
C VAL A 230 -41.97 11.77 12.03
N ARG A 231 -40.90 10.98 11.97
CA ARG A 231 -39.55 11.48 11.63
C ARG A 231 -39.51 11.99 10.20
N VAL A 232 -38.87 13.13 9.98
CA VAL A 232 -38.65 13.68 8.63
C VAL A 232 -37.60 12.87 7.89
N ALA A 233 -37.84 12.62 6.60
CA ALA A 233 -36.93 11.86 5.75
C ALA A 233 -35.58 12.61 5.58
N SER A 234 -34.52 11.83 5.50
CA SER A 234 -33.14 12.30 5.32
C SER A 234 -32.43 11.44 4.26
N GLY A 235 -31.23 11.80 3.83
CA GLY A 235 -30.51 11.08 2.77
C GLY A 235 -30.38 9.56 3.00
N ARG A 236 -30.26 9.10 4.26
CA ARG A 236 -30.17 7.67 4.62
C ARG A 236 -31.48 6.88 4.45
N ASP A 237 -32.59 7.55 4.18
CA ASP A 237 -33.91 6.93 4.06
C ASP A 237 -34.26 6.57 2.61
N PHE A 238 -33.41 6.94 1.66
CA PHE A 238 -33.60 6.69 0.24
C PHE A 238 -32.92 5.40 -0.20
N ASP A 239 -33.58 4.67 -1.09
CA ASP A 239 -32.99 3.59 -1.84
C ASP A 239 -32.16 4.15 -3.01
N GLU A 240 -30.88 3.77 -3.06
CA GLU A 240 -29.91 4.28 -4.02
C GLU A 240 -30.19 3.89 -5.48
N ASN A 241 -30.99 2.84 -5.71
CA ASN A 241 -31.32 2.35 -7.05
C ASN A 241 -32.57 3.01 -7.64
N THR A 242 -33.43 3.55 -6.79
CA THR A 242 -34.74 4.10 -7.18
C THR A 242 -34.86 5.60 -6.93
N GLY A 243 -34.07 6.16 -6.01
CA GLY A 243 -34.18 7.56 -5.58
C GLY A 243 -35.46 7.83 -4.78
N LYS A 244 -36.17 6.78 -4.34
CA LYS A 244 -37.38 6.86 -3.53
C LYS A 244 -37.07 6.49 -2.09
N VAL A 245 -37.98 6.81 -1.18
CA VAL A 245 -37.90 6.33 0.20
C VAL A 245 -37.88 4.80 0.18
N ALA A 246 -36.90 4.21 0.85
CA ALA A 246 -36.70 2.78 0.89
C ALA A 246 -37.91 2.07 1.54
N GLU A 247 -38.22 0.87 1.06
CA GLU A 247 -39.34 0.08 1.58
C GLU A 247 -39.19 -0.18 3.09
N GLY A 248 -40.29 -0.10 3.83
CA GLY A 248 -40.30 -0.25 5.29
C GLY A 248 -39.81 0.96 6.08
N LYS A 249 -39.45 2.08 5.44
CA LYS A 249 -39.14 3.33 6.15
C LYS A 249 -40.41 4.14 6.40
N GLU A 250 -40.78 4.25 7.67
CA GLU A 250 -41.83 5.16 8.13
C GLU A 250 -41.23 6.56 8.37
N VAL A 251 -41.24 7.38 7.33
CA VAL A 251 -40.73 8.76 7.36
C VAL A 251 -41.65 9.72 6.62
N LEU A 252 -41.68 10.97 7.07
CA LEU A 252 -42.34 12.06 6.38
C LEU A 252 -41.41 12.64 5.32
N LEU A 253 -41.71 12.38 4.05
CA LEU A 253 -41.03 13.00 2.93
C LEU A 253 -41.66 14.35 2.64
N LEU A 254 -40.94 15.44 2.94
CA LEU A 254 -41.37 16.79 2.60
C LEU A 254 -40.84 17.19 1.22
N ASN A 255 -41.74 17.73 0.38
CA ASN A 255 -41.35 18.52 -0.77
C ASN A 255 -41.21 20.01 -0.41
N GLN A 256 -40.77 20.83 -1.37
CA GLN A 256 -40.56 22.26 -1.18
C GLN A 256 -41.80 22.96 -0.64
N THR A 257 -42.94 22.77 -1.29
CA THR A 257 -44.21 23.44 -0.94
C THR A 257 -44.66 23.07 0.47
N GLU A 258 -44.50 21.80 0.87
CA GLU A 258 -44.84 21.34 2.22
C GLU A 258 -43.91 21.91 3.28
N ALA A 259 -42.60 21.96 2.98
CA ALA A 259 -41.60 22.55 3.87
C ALA A 259 -41.83 24.06 4.05
N GLU A 260 -42.11 24.80 2.98
CA GLU A 260 -42.42 26.23 3.04
C GLU A 260 -43.70 26.51 3.83
N LYS A 261 -44.77 25.74 3.61
CA LYS A 261 -46.00 25.84 4.41
C LYS A 261 -45.75 25.55 5.88
N LEU A 262 -44.91 24.56 6.18
CA LEU A 262 -44.54 24.23 7.55
C LEU A 262 -43.71 25.34 8.19
N ARG A 263 -42.75 25.91 7.46
CA ARG A 263 -41.97 27.08 7.89
C ARG A 263 -42.89 28.24 8.28
N ASP A 264 -43.83 28.60 7.41
CA ASP A 264 -44.71 29.75 7.65
C ASP A 264 -45.61 29.58 8.88
N ARG A 265 -46.03 28.34 9.15
CA ARG A 265 -46.75 28.00 10.40
C ARG A 265 -45.85 28.11 11.63
N LEU A 266 -44.59 27.71 11.53
CA LEU A 266 -43.65 27.69 12.66
C LEU A 266 -43.08 29.06 13.00
N LEU A 267 -43.06 30.02 12.06
CA LEU A 267 -42.61 31.41 12.32
C LEU A 267 -43.44 32.12 13.40
N ASN A 268 -44.72 31.77 13.52
CA ASN A 268 -45.64 32.34 14.50
C ASN A 268 -45.84 31.43 15.72
N GLY A 269 -45.07 30.35 15.85
CA GLY A 269 -45.22 29.36 16.91
C GLY A 269 -44.31 29.59 18.12
N ASP A 270 -44.77 29.16 19.29
CA ASP A 270 -43.96 29.16 20.51
C ASP A 270 -43.02 27.95 20.55
N TRP A 271 -41.73 28.22 20.81
CA TRP A 271 -40.70 27.20 20.90
C TRP A 271 -40.40 26.87 22.36
N ARG A 272 -40.36 25.57 22.70
CA ARG A 272 -40.01 25.08 24.03
C ARG A 272 -38.96 23.97 23.94
N VAL A 273 -38.04 23.96 24.90
CA VAL A 273 -37.10 22.85 25.05
C VAL A 273 -37.85 21.67 25.66
N ALA A 274 -37.99 20.58 24.90
CA ALA A 274 -38.69 19.38 25.36
C ALA A 274 -37.82 18.46 26.25
N GLY A 275 -36.50 18.51 26.09
CA GLY A 275 -35.55 17.73 26.87
C GLY A 275 -34.11 18.18 26.60
N ILE A 276 -33.23 17.94 27.57
CA ILE A 276 -31.79 18.19 27.47
C ILE A 276 -31.08 16.93 27.93
N GLU A 277 -30.20 16.41 27.10
CA GLU A 277 -29.34 15.29 27.45
C GLU A 277 -27.88 15.73 27.32
N SER A 278 -27.07 15.39 28.33
CA SER A 278 -25.62 15.61 28.32
C SER A 278 -24.94 14.29 28.61
N ARG A 279 -23.91 13.97 27.82
CA ARG A 279 -23.11 12.75 27.96
C ARG A 279 -21.64 13.11 27.87
N GLU A 280 -20.85 12.54 28.76
CA GLU A 280 -19.40 12.60 28.65
C GLU A 280 -18.93 11.58 27.61
N ALA A 281 -18.03 12.01 26.72
CA ALA A 281 -17.44 11.14 25.71
C ALA A 281 -15.92 11.21 25.81
N THR A 282 -15.27 10.04 25.82
CA THR A 282 -13.81 9.92 25.83
C THR A 282 -13.35 9.42 24.47
N ARG A 283 -12.29 10.02 23.93
CA ARG A 283 -11.63 9.57 22.70
C ARG A 283 -10.20 9.17 23.02
N ALA A 284 -9.88 7.91 22.77
CA ALA A 284 -8.52 7.40 22.90
C ALA A 284 -7.60 7.97 21.80
N PRO A 285 -6.29 8.10 22.06
CA PRO A 285 -5.33 8.44 21.02
C PRO A 285 -5.25 7.34 19.96
N TYR A 286 -4.89 7.73 18.75
CA TYR A 286 -4.65 6.79 17.65
C TYR A 286 -3.37 5.98 17.90
N PRO A 287 -3.29 4.74 17.38
CA PRO A 287 -2.07 3.95 17.43
C PRO A 287 -0.94 4.61 16.61
N PRO A 288 0.33 4.27 16.87
CA PRO A 288 1.45 4.67 16.02
C PRO A 288 1.26 4.24 14.57
N PHE A 289 1.87 4.98 13.65
CA PHE A 289 1.74 4.70 12.23
C PHE A 289 2.30 3.34 11.83
N THR A 290 1.50 2.60 11.08
CA THR A 290 1.96 1.57 10.13
C THR A 290 2.05 2.17 8.72
N THR A 291 2.63 1.46 7.76
CA THR A 291 2.74 1.92 6.36
C THR A 291 1.38 2.35 5.77
N SER A 292 0.31 1.59 6.04
CA SER A 292 -1.02 1.88 5.47
C SER A 292 -1.67 3.11 6.09
N THR A 293 -1.56 3.30 7.41
CA THR A 293 -2.13 4.47 8.10
C THR A 293 -1.35 5.74 7.79
N LEU A 294 -0.02 5.64 7.63
CA LEU A 294 0.80 6.78 7.21
C LEU A 294 0.43 7.25 5.81
N GLN A 295 0.22 6.33 4.87
CA GLN A 295 -0.19 6.66 3.50
C GLN A 295 -1.60 7.27 3.40
N GLN A 296 -2.48 6.99 4.36
CA GLN A 296 -3.81 7.58 4.41
C GLN A 296 -3.80 9.02 4.95
N GLU A 297 -2.87 9.32 5.86
CA GLU A 297 -2.79 10.63 6.54
C GLU A 297 -1.80 11.62 5.90
N ALA A 298 -0.85 11.15 5.08
CA ALA A 298 0.18 11.97 4.43
C ALA A 298 -0.34 12.71 3.19
#